data_AF-A0A1J5P8B7-F1
#
_entry.id   AF-A0A1J5P8B7-F1
#
_cell.length_a   1.000
_cell.length_b   1.000
_cell.length_c   1.000
_cell.angle_alpha   90.00
_cell.angle_beta   90.00
_cell.angle_gamma   90.00
#
_symmetry.space_group_name_H-M   'P 1'
#
loop_
_entity.id
_entity.type
_entity.pdbx_description
1 polymer ?
#
loop_
_entity_poly.entity_id
_entity_poly.type
_entity_poly.pdbx_seq_one_letter_code
_entity_poly.pdbx_strand_id
1 'polypeptide(L)'
;MSDGEHLIAYGHDRLHYLERHGGEQPEIDWPEDTAMVATQPLDDDARWRAFARGELRLYRLGALVGRILTDPGSAAHRDRAAAPALP
;
A
#
# COMPACT_ATOMS: atom_id res chain seq x y z
N MET A 1 -6.85 -5.46 -9.96
CA MET A 1 -7.19 -6.72 -10.67
C MET A 1 -6.83 -7.87 -9.76
N SER A 2 -7.70 -8.87 -9.61
CA SER A 2 -7.39 -10.07 -8.84
C SER A 2 -7.92 -11.31 -9.57
N ASP A 3 -7.20 -12.42 -9.45
CA ASP A 3 -7.60 -13.73 -9.95
C ASP A 3 -7.88 -14.74 -8.80
N GLY A 4 -7.88 -14.27 -7.55
CA GLY A 4 -8.03 -15.10 -6.34
C GLY A 4 -6.71 -15.56 -5.71
N GLU A 5 -5.62 -15.66 -6.47
CA GLU A 5 -4.28 -15.95 -5.94
C GLU A 5 -3.38 -14.70 -5.94
N HIS A 6 -3.46 -13.92 -7.02
CA HIS A 6 -2.72 -12.70 -7.25
C HIS A 6 -3.64 -11.49 -7.12
N LEU A 7 -3.08 -10.41 -6.59
CA LEU A 7 -3.72 -9.10 -6.57
C LEU A 7 -2.72 -8.05 -7.05
N ILE A 8 -3.13 -7.32 -8.09
CA ILE A 8 -2.37 -6.20 -8.67
C ILE A 8 -3.16 -4.93 -8.42
N ALA A 9 -2.57 -4.00 -7.67
CA ALA A 9 -3.19 -2.74 -7.26
C ALA A 9 -2.33 -1.53 -7.67
N TYR A 10 -2.93 -0.60 -8.42
CA TYR A 10 -2.26 0.60 -8.91
C TYR A 10 -2.89 1.88 -8.33
N GLY A 11 -2.11 2.59 -7.51
CA GLY A 11 -2.44 3.85 -6.86
C GLY A 11 -2.44 5.05 -7.80
N HIS A 12 -3.30 5.03 -8.82
CA HIS A 12 -3.55 6.20 -9.65
C HIS A 12 -4.51 7.21 -8.99
N ASP A 13 -5.43 6.69 -8.17
CA ASP A 13 -6.41 7.46 -7.41
C ASP A 13 -6.25 7.19 -5.90
N ARG A 14 -7.13 7.74 -5.07
CA ARG A 14 -7.21 7.50 -3.62
C ARG A 14 -7.53 6.04 -3.34
N LEU A 15 -6.48 5.22 -3.28
CA LEU A 15 -6.56 3.85 -2.78
C LEU A 15 -5.90 3.77 -1.42
N HIS A 16 -6.41 2.86 -0.61
CA HIS A 16 -5.89 2.45 0.67
C HIS A 16 -5.65 0.94 0.64
N TYR A 17 -4.62 0.49 1.33
CA TYR A 17 -4.37 -0.93 1.56
C TYR A 17 -4.28 -1.24 3.03
N LEU A 18 -4.60 -2.48 3.37
CA LEU A 18 -4.40 -3.09 4.67
C LEU A 18 -3.76 -4.46 4.45
N GLU A 19 -2.68 -4.72 5.16
CA GLU A 19 -1.95 -5.99 5.15
C GLU A 19 -2.08 -6.59 6.55
N ARG A 20 -2.51 -7.85 6.63
CA ARG A 20 -2.62 -8.62 7.87
C ARG A 20 -1.80 -9.89 7.69
N HIS A 21 -0.92 -10.18 8.65
CA HIS A 21 -0.22 -11.45 8.66
C HIS A 21 -1.07 -12.54 9.34
N GLY A 22 -0.98 -13.76 8.83
CA GLY A 22 -1.66 -14.91 9.42
C GLY A 22 -1.31 -15.03 10.92
N GLY A 23 -2.32 -15.19 11.77
CA GLY A 23 -2.17 -15.30 13.23
C GLY A 23 -2.08 -13.98 14.01
N GLU A 24 -2.17 -12.80 13.37
CA GLU A 24 -2.19 -11.51 14.07
C GLU A 24 -3.56 -11.13 14.68
N GLN A 25 -4.65 -11.76 14.25
CA GLN A 25 -6.00 -11.52 14.78
C GLN A 25 -6.58 -12.80 15.41
N PRO A 26 -6.61 -12.89 16.75
CA PRO A 26 -7.09 -14.10 17.44
C PRO A 26 -8.61 -14.33 17.31
N GLU A 27 -9.38 -13.32 16.89
CA GLU A 27 -10.84 -13.40 16.73
C GLU A 27 -11.27 -13.89 15.34
N ILE A 28 -10.39 -13.79 14.35
CA ILE A 28 -10.65 -14.27 12.99
C ILE A 28 -9.47 -15.12 12.58
N ASP A 29 -9.68 -16.43 12.61
CA ASP A 29 -8.66 -17.45 12.31
C ASP A 29 -8.43 -17.51 10.80
N TRP A 30 -7.88 -16.43 10.22
CA TRP A 30 -7.31 -16.45 8.89
C TRP A 30 -5.92 -17.07 9.03
N PRO A 31 -5.72 -18.33 8.57
CA PRO A 31 -4.45 -19.02 8.69
C PRO A 31 -3.36 -18.43 7.78
N GLU A 32 -3.76 -17.55 6.86
CA GLU A 32 -2.94 -17.03 5.76
C GLU A 32 -2.87 -15.51 5.78
N ASP A 33 -1.81 -14.97 5.17
CA ASP A 33 -1.67 -13.54 4.96
C ASP A 33 -2.86 -13.00 4.16
N THR A 34 -3.33 -11.82 4.51
CA THR A 34 -4.46 -11.17 3.83
C THR A 34 -4.10 -9.75 3.44
N ALA A 35 -4.36 -9.41 2.18
CA ALA A 35 -4.25 -8.05 1.67
C ALA A 35 -5.62 -7.55 1.22
N MET A 36 -5.99 -6.36 1.68
CA MET A 36 -7.22 -5.67 1.30
C MET A 36 -6.85 -4.36 0.63
N VAL A 37 -7.53 -4.03 -0.46
CA VAL A 37 -7.38 -2.75 -1.18
C VAL A 37 -8.76 -2.15 -1.42
N ALA A 38 -8.94 -0.91 -1.00
CA ALA A 38 -10.20 -0.20 -1.11
C ALA A 38 -9.97 1.28 -1.41
N THR A 39 -10.98 1.98 -1.94
CA THR A 39 -10.88 3.44 -2.17
C THR A 39 -10.90 4.23 -0.87
N GLN A 40 -11.44 3.66 0.20
CA GLN A 40 -11.46 4.20 1.56
C GLN A 40 -11.25 3.06 2.57
N PRO A 41 -10.69 3.32 3.75
CA PRO A 41 -10.63 2.33 4.83
C PRO A 41 -12.01 1.74 5.11
N LEU A 42 -12.09 0.41 5.24
CA LEU A 42 -13.36 -0.29 5.44
C LEU A 42 -13.73 -0.42 6.93
N ASP A 43 -12.74 -0.25 7.80
CA ASP A 43 -12.86 -0.29 9.26
C ASP A 43 -11.85 0.72 9.85
N ASP A 44 -11.91 0.89 11.17
CA ASP A 44 -11.01 1.79 11.92
C ASP A 44 -9.64 1.15 12.23
N ASP A 45 -9.23 0.09 11.51
CA ASP A 45 -7.92 -0.53 11.70
C ASP A 45 -6.81 0.49 11.36
N ALA A 46 -6.05 0.89 12.37
CA ALA A 46 -5.00 1.90 12.24
C ALA A 46 -3.88 1.51 11.25
N ARG A 47 -3.83 0.24 10.82
CA ARG A 47 -2.88 -0.25 9.83
C ARG A 47 -3.28 0.07 8.39
N TRP A 48 -4.47 0.61 8.13
CA TRP A 48 -4.81 1.13 6.80
C TRP A 48 -3.81 2.22 6.38
N ARG A 49 -3.28 2.11 5.16
CA ARG A 49 -2.37 3.11 4.60
C ARG A 49 -2.80 3.50 3.20
N ALA A 50 -2.68 4.78 2.88
CA ALA A 50 -2.92 5.27 1.52
C ALA A 50 -1.79 4.81 0.57
N PHE A 51 -2.15 4.50 -0.68
CA PHE A 51 -1.17 4.34 -1.76
C PHE A 51 -0.51 5.68 -2.06
N ALA A 52 0.79 5.65 -2.36
CA ALA A 52 1.43 6.79 -3.01
C ALA A 52 0.95 6.89 -4.47
N ARG A 53 1.00 8.11 -5.02
CA ARG A 53 0.69 8.33 -6.44
C ARG A 53 1.68 7.56 -7.31
N GLY A 54 1.15 6.79 -8.27
CA GLY A 54 1.97 5.96 -9.15
C GLY A 54 2.53 4.71 -8.44
N GLU A 55 2.04 4.36 -7.27
CA GLU A 55 2.45 3.14 -6.59
C GLU A 55 1.73 1.92 -7.18
N LEU A 56 2.49 0.92 -7.60
CA LEU A 56 2.01 -0.39 -8.00
C LEU A 56 2.41 -1.41 -6.94
N ARG A 57 1.44 -2.18 -6.44
CA ARG A 57 1.66 -3.30 -5.53
C ARG A 57 1.22 -4.61 -6.15
N LEU A 58 2.03 -5.63 -5.92
CA LEU A 58 1.84 -7.00 -6.38
C LEU A 58 1.77 -7.89 -5.14
N TYR A 59 0.64 -8.58 -5.01
CA TYR A 59 0.38 -9.52 -3.94
C TYR A 59 0.20 -10.92 -4.50
N ARG A 60 0.63 -11.92 -3.74
CA ARG A 60 0.40 -13.34 -4.03
C ARG A 60 0.06 -14.05 -2.72
N LEU A 61 -1.06 -14.77 -2.69
CA LEU A 61 -1.58 -15.43 -1.49
C LEU A 61 -1.66 -14.44 -0.30
N GLY A 62 -2.15 -13.23 -0.57
CA GLY A 62 -2.26 -12.13 0.40
C GLY A 62 -0.94 -11.50 0.87
N ALA A 63 0.21 -12.10 0.59
CA ALA A 63 1.51 -11.53 0.90
C ALA A 63 1.99 -10.53 -0.16
N LEU A 64 2.60 -9.42 0.25
CA LEU A 64 3.22 -8.46 -0.66
C LEU A 64 4.50 -9.07 -1.26
N VAL A 65 4.51 -9.29 -2.58
CA VAL A 65 5.67 -9.85 -3.30
C VAL A 65 6.43 -8.81 -4.11
N GLY A 66 5.84 -7.64 -4.37
CA GLY A 66 6.49 -6.58 -5.10
C GLY A 66 5.85 -5.22 -4.93
N ARG A 67 6.69 -4.18 -4.95
CA ARG A 67 6.27 -2.77 -4.91
C ARG A 67 7.09 -2.00 -5.93
N ILE A 68 6.42 -1.29 -6.84
CA ILE A 68 7.03 -0.49 -7.90
C ILE A 68 6.45 0.92 -7.84
N LEU A 69 7.29 1.94 -7.93
CA LEU A 69 6.85 3.31 -8.13
C LEU A 69 7.02 3.64 -9.61
N THR A 70 5.90 3.92 -10.29
CA THR A 70 5.89 4.22 -11.73
C THR A 70 6.06 5.71 -12.02
N ASP A 71 6.02 6.57 -11.01
CA ASP A 71 6.28 8.00 -11.13
C ASP A 71 7.71 8.35 -10.70
N PRO A 72 8.60 8.75 -11.63
CA PRO A 72 9.96 9.17 -11.30
C PRO A 72 10.02 10.44 -10.43
N GLY A 73 8.93 11.23 -10.34
CA GLY A 73 8.84 12.43 -9.52
C GLY A 73 8.61 12.18 -8.03
N SER A 74 8.13 11.00 -7.63
CA SER A 74 7.79 10.71 -6.22
C SER A 74 8.99 10.30 -5.36
N ALA A 75 10.10 9.88 -5.98
CA ALA A 75 11.35 9.59 -5.25
C ALA A 75 12.18 10.85 -4.94
N ALA A 76 11.95 11.96 -5.67
CA ALA A 76 12.81 13.14 -5.63
C ALA A 76 12.25 14.33 -4.83
N HIS A 77 11.02 14.28 -4.30
CA HIS A 77 10.44 15.41 -3.53
C HIS A 77 10.89 15.49 -2.05
N ARG A 78 11.95 14.76 -1.65
CA ARG A 78 12.54 14.88 -0.30
C ARG A 78 13.86 15.66 -0.22
N ASP A 79 14.40 16.16 -1.33
CA ASP A 79 15.71 16.84 -1.33
C ASP A 79 15.69 18.34 -1.68
N ARG A 80 14.52 19.00 -1.70
CA ARG A 80 14.46 20.46 -1.92
C ARG A 80 13.72 21.20 -0.82
N ALA A 81 14.21 21.05 0.41
CA ALA A 81 13.90 21.97 1.51
C ALA A 81 15.15 22.22 2.36
N ALA A 82 16.12 22.98 1.82
CA ALA A 82 17.01 23.85 2.58
C ALA A 82 17.95 24.59 1.60
N ALA A 83 17.48 25.67 1.00
CA ALA A 83 18.37 26.74 0.57
C ALA A 83 18.09 27.93 1.49
N PRO A 84 19.01 28.31 2.40
CA PRO A 84 18.85 29.55 3.13
C PRO A 84 19.02 30.72 2.16
N ALA A 85 18.05 31.63 2.17
CA ALA A 85 18.16 32.92 1.51
C ALA A 85 19.19 33.77 2.29
N LEU A 86 20.24 34.20 1.60
CA LEU A 86 21.17 35.23 2.07
C LEU A 86 20.64 36.62 1.66
N PRO A 87 20.65 37.57 2.58
CA PRO A 87 21.21 38.89 2.32
C PRO A 87 22.48 39.16 3.13
#